data_AF-A0A959USB9-F1
#
_entry.id   AF-A0A959USB9-F1
#
_cell.length_a   1.000
_cell.length_b   1.000
_cell.length_c   1.000
_cell.angle_alpha   90.00
_cell.angle_beta   90.00
_cell.angle_gamma   90.00
#
_symmetry.space_group_name_H-M   'P 1'
#
loop_
_entity.id
_entity.type
_entity.pdbx_description
1 polymer ?
#
loop_
_entity_poly.entity_id
_entity_poly.type
_entity_poly.pdbx_seq_one_letter_code
_entity_poly.pdbx_strand_id
1 'polypeptide(L)'
;NPSDPTKPATPWRATYLRLQSMVTLPVPQGILLNVQVRARANGVNGNFGPVCRMIVDDGAAACPTTTLIQDTNNPFFSCGVSRVFGAGDVIAAQPVPGANRYRFRFEQIGDAFVRVIAKPSYALILNWSTLPLTPGADYNVFVQVSFDGGANYCPYGAPCVVSIINPGGPSDNDGDGYTSDVDCDDDNDTVFPGNPEICGDGLDNNCDG
;
A
#
# COMPACT_ATOMS: atom_id res chain seq x y z
N ASN A 1 -17.41 15.93 -27.18
CA ASN A 1 -18.12 15.28 -28.29
C ASN A 1 -18.48 16.36 -29.31
N PRO A 2 -18.06 16.29 -30.59
CA PRO A 2 -18.72 17.07 -31.64
C PRO A 2 -20.25 16.84 -31.67
N SER A 3 -20.72 15.72 -31.08
CA SER A 3 -22.12 15.30 -31.05
C SER A 3 -22.77 15.23 -29.66
N ASP A 4 -22.41 16.08 -28.68
CA ASP A 4 -23.36 16.33 -27.58
C ASP A 4 -24.36 17.39 -28.06
N PRO A 5 -25.60 17.01 -28.46
CA PRO A 5 -26.57 17.94 -29.02
C PRO A 5 -27.11 18.93 -27.97
N THR A 6 -26.83 18.71 -26.68
CA THR A 6 -27.38 19.52 -25.58
C THR A 6 -26.54 20.77 -25.25
N LYS A 7 -25.28 20.82 -25.69
CA LYS A 7 -24.38 21.95 -25.42
C LYS A 7 -24.39 22.94 -26.60
N PRO A 8 -24.47 24.26 -26.41
CA PRO A 8 -24.47 25.23 -27.52
C PRO A 8 -23.18 25.12 -28.36
N ALA A 9 -23.28 25.41 -29.67
CA ALA A 9 -22.17 25.36 -30.63
C ALA A 9 -21.14 26.46 -30.37
N THR A 10 -20.37 26.27 -29.31
CA THR A 10 -19.31 27.17 -28.85
C THR A 10 -17.95 26.47 -28.95
N PRO A 11 -16.83 27.21 -28.99
CA PRO A 11 -15.48 26.64 -28.98
C PRO A 11 -15.19 25.69 -27.80
N TRP A 12 -16.06 25.64 -26.79
CA TRP A 12 -15.98 24.75 -25.62
C TRP A 12 -16.59 23.35 -25.82
N ARG A 13 -17.11 23.02 -27.01
CA ARG A 13 -17.77 21.72 -27.29
C ARG A 13 -16.83 20.50 -27.29
N ALA A 14 -15.54 20.69 -27.53
CA ALA A 14 -14.55 19.60 -27.56
C ALA A 14 -13.79 19.52 -26.23
N THR A 15 -14.30 18.71 -25.29
CA THR A 15 -13.74 18.59 -23.93
C THR A 15 -12.82 17.37 -23.74
N TYR A 16 -12.78 16.44 -24.70
CA TYR A 16 -11.95 15.24 -24.63
C TYR A 16 -11.70 14.65 -26.02
N LEU A 17 -10.58 13.94 -26.17
CA LEU A 17 -10.26 13.06 -27.31
C LEU A 17 -10.27 11.61 -26.81
N ARG A 18 -10.99 10.71 -27.48
CA ARG A 18 -10.88 9.27 -27.20
C ARG A 18 -9.70 8.72 -27.99
N LEU A 19 -8.73 8.12 -27.31
CA LEU A 19 -7.55 7.54 -27.96
C LEU A 19 -7.95 6.43 -28.95
N GLN A 20 -9.01 5.67 -28.64
CA GLN A 20 -9.56 4.61 -29.50
C GLN A 20 -10.14 5.11 -30.84
N SER A 21 -10.41 6.42 -31.01
CA SER A 21 -10.85 6.97 -32.30
C SER A 21 -9.70 7.40 -33.21
N MET A 22 -8.44 7.25 -32.77
CA MET A 22 -7.27 7.55 -33.59
C MET A 22 -6.96 6.36 -34.50
N VAL A 23 -7.37 6.46 -35.76
CA VAL A 23 -7.21 5.40 -36.78
C VAL A 23 -5.97 5.57 -37.66
N THR A 24 -5.37 6.76 -37.69
CA THR A 24 -4.15 7.05 -38.45
C THR A 24 -3.08 7.56 -37.49
N LEU A 25 -1.87 6.98 -37.55
CA LEU A 25 -0.75 7.28 -36.65
C LEU A 25 -1.14 7.17 -35.16
N PRO A 26 -1.43 5.95 -34.66
CA PRO A 26 -1.81 5.74 -33.27
C PRO A 26 -0.73 6.23 -32.32
N VAL A 27 -1.15 6.69 -31.15
CA VAL A 27 -0.26 7.22 -30.12
C VAL A 27 0.79 6.16 -29.74
N PRO A 28 2.10 6.48 -29.77
CA PRO A 28 3.14 5.52 -29.39
C PRO A 28 2.99 5.06 -27.95
N GLN A 29 3.14 3.75 -27.73
CA GLN A 29 3.06 3.11 -26.43
C GLN A 29 4.38 3.23 -25.67
N GLY A 30 4.33 3.44 -24.35
CA GLY A 30 5.49 3.44 -23.45
C GLY A 30 6.44 4.64 -23.63
N ILE A 31 6.03 5.68 -24.36
CA ILE A 31 6.85 6.87 -24.63
C ILE A 31 6.22 8.10 -23.94
N LEU A 32 7.07 8.93 -23.33
CA LEU A 32 6.65 10.23 -22.79
C LEU A 32 6.37 11.21 -23.91
N LEU A 33 5.12 11.64 -24.02
CA LEU A 33 4.62 12.51 -25.08
C LEU A 33 4.41 13.92 -24.57
N ASN A 34 4.81 14.90 -25.37
CA ASN A 34 4.41 16.29 -25.22
C ASN A 34 3.09 16.49 -25.96
N VAL A 35 2.02 16.74 -25.20
CA VAL A 35 0.68 16.96 -25.73
C VAL A 35 0.34 18.44 -25.61
N GLN A 36 -0.05 19.02 -26.74
CA GLN A 36 -0.55 20.38 -26.82
C GLN A 36 -1.93 20.38 -27.44
N VAL A 37 -2.83 21.18 -26.88
CA VAL A 37 -4.20 21.33 -27.36
C VAL A 37 -4.38 22.75 -27.86
N ARG A 38 -5.07 22.91 -29.00
CA ARG A 38 -5.50 24.22 -29.52
C ARG A 38 -6.99 24.21 -29.80
N ALA A 39 -7.62 25.37 -29.66
CA ALA A 39 -9.00 25.56 -30.09
C ALA A 39 -9.09 25.72 -31.61
N ARG A 40 -10.21 25.28 -32.20
CA ARG A 40 -10.58 25.60 -33.58
C ARG A 40 -11.96 26.24 -33.59
N ALA A 41 -12.09 27.44 -34.15
CA ALA A 41 -13.34 28.18 -34.25
C ALA A 41 -13.54 28.67 -35.70
N ASN A 42 -14.75 28.48 -36.24
CA ASN A 42 -15.08 28.86 -37.62
C ASN A 42 -14.07 28.37 -38.67
N GLY A 43 -13.52 27.17 -38.48
CA GLY A 43 -12.54 26.57 -39.38
C GLY A 43 -11.09 27.03 -39.16
N VAL A 44 -10.85 28.09 -38.39
CA VAL A 44 -9.53 28.65 -38.08
C VAL A 44 -8.97 28.04 -36.79
N ASN A 45 -7.71 27.63 -36.83
CA ASN A 45 -7.01 27.09 -35.68
C ASN A 45 -6.38 28.22 -34.85
N GLY A 46 -6.63 28.22 -33.55
CA GLY A 46 -5.92 29.09 -32.61
C GLY A 46 -4.51 28.58 -32.28
N ASN A 47 -3.84 29.27 -31.37
CA ASN A 47 -2.52 28.85 -30.88
C ASN A 47 -2.64 27.58 -30.02
N PHE A 48 -1.56 26.80 -30.01
CA PHE A 48 -1.41 25.72 -29.04
C PHE A 48 -1.26 26.29 -27.63
N GLY A 49 -1.97 25.65 -26.70
CA GLY A 49 -1.80 25.89 -25.29
C GLY A 49 -0.48 25.31 -24.74
N PRO A 50 -0.32 25.34 -23.40
CA PRO A 50 0.86 24.79 -22.75
C PRO A 50 1.05 23.30 -23.07
N VAL A 51 2.30 22.85 -22.98
CA VAL A 51 2.65 21.44 -23.12
C VAL A 51 2.31 20.71 -21.83
N CYS A 52 1.48 19.66 -21.95
CA CYS A 52 1.29 18.66 -20.91
C CYS A 52 2.03 17.39 -21.31
N ARG A 53 2.61 16.68 -20.33
CA ARG A 53 3.29 15.40 -20.59
C ARG A 53 2.38 14.24 -20.23
N MET A 54 2.28 13.23 -21.09
CA MET A 54 1.56 11.99 -20.79
C MET A 54 2.25 10.77 -21.42
N ILE A 55 2.06 9.60 -20.84
CA ILE A 55 2.45 8.30 -21.41
C ILE A 55 1.16 7.52 -21.64
N VAL A 56 1.05 6.87 -22.79
CA VAL A 56 0.08 5.80 -23.01
C VAL A 56 0.87 4.51 -22.93
N ASP A 57 0.61 3.67 -21.93
CA ASP A 57 1.29 2.39 -21.77
C ASP A 57 0.25 1.33 -21.42
N ASP A 58 -0.29 0.69 -22.46
CA ASP A 58 -1.26 -0.38 -22.36
C ASP A 58 -0.64 -1.63 -21.69
N GLY A 59 0.69 -1.76 -21.66
CA GLY A 59 1.39 -2.87 -21.00
C GLY A 59 1.47 -2.70 -19.47
N ALA A 60 1.92 -1.54 -19.01
CA ALA A 60 1.88 -1.20 -17.58
C ALA A 60 0.44 -1.01 -17.07
N ALA A 61 -0.48 -0.51 -17.92
CA ALA A 61 -1.90 -0.43 -17.59
C ALA A 61 -2.58 -1.82 -17.55
N ALA A 62 -2.13 -2.78 -18.37
CA ALA A 62 -2.64 -4.15 -18.32
C ALA A 62 -2.14 -4.93 -17.09
N CYS A 63 -0.95 -4.58 -16.58
CA CYS A 63 -0.40 -5.24 -15.41
C CYS A 63 0.23 -4.29 -14.37
N PRO A 64 -0.58 -3.45 -13.70
CA PRO A 64 -0.09 -2.52 -12.70
C PRO A 64 0.38 -3.23 -11.43
N THR A 65 1.38 -2.65 -10.77
CA THR A 65 1.78 -3.02 -9.41
C THR A 65 0.84 -2.37 -8.38
N THR A 66 0.71 -2.97 -7.20
CA THR A 66 0.00 -2.38 -6.06
C THR A 66 0.78 -2.58 -4.76
N THR A 67 0.50 -1.76 -3.75
CA THR A 67 1.14 -1.82 -2.43
C THR A 67 0.07 -1.92 -1.34
N LEU A 68 0.49 -2.11 -0.08
CA LEU A 68 -0.39 -1.85 1.05
C LEU A 68 -0.84 -0.39 1.06
N ILE A 69 -2.04 -0.14 1.59
CA ILE A 69 -2.59 1.21 1.73
C ILE A 69 -1.72 2.02 2.70
N GLN A 70 -1.23 3.17 2.25
CA GLN A 70 -0.33 4.05 3.00
C GLN A 70 -0.99 5.36 3.47
N ASP A 71 -2.22 5.66 3.03
CA ASP A 71 -2.95 6.86 3.47
C ASP A 71 -3.49 6.64 4.88
N THR A 72 -2.99 7.42 5.84
CA THR A 72 -3.38 7.34 7.26
C THR A 72 -4.83 7.74 7.51
N ASN A 73 -5.48 8.44 6.56
CA ASN A 73 -6.90 8.78 6.65
C ASN A 73 -7.81 7.67 6.13
N ASN A 74 -7.23 6.63 5.50
CA ASN A 74 -7.99 5.50 5.03
C ASN A 74 -8.30 4.56 6.21
N PRO A 75 -9.56 4.15 6.43
CA PRO A 75 -9.90 3.23 7.51
C PRO A 75 -9.22 1.85 7.39
N PHE A 76 -8.69 1.52 6.21
CA PHE A 76 -7.92 0.32 5.94
C PHE A 76 -6.42 0.59 5.77
N PHE A 77 -5.90 1.68 6.31
CA PHE A 77 -4.46 1.95 6.40
C PHE A 77 -3.72 0.71 6.95
N SER A 78 -2.70 0.25 6.22
CA SER A 78 -2.10 -1.06 6.43
C SER A 78 -0.58 -1.10 6.31
N CYS A 79 0.06 -0.02 5.88
CA CYS A 79 1.50 0.04 5.75
C CYS A 79 2.11 0.62 7.04
N GLY A 80 3.09 -0.07 7.63
CA GLY A 80 3.74 0.36 8.88
C GLY A 80 2.85 0.21 10.11
N VAL A 81 1.88 -0.70 10.05
CA VAL A 81 0.92 -0.92 11.14
C VAL A 81 1.29 -2.13 11.98
N SER A 82 0.84 -2.09 13.23
CA SER A 82 0.83 -3.23 14.14
C SER A 82 -0.54 -3.92 14.12
N ARG A 83 -0.57 -5.25 14.01
CA ARG A 83 -1.80 -6.06 13.89
C ARG A 83 -1.71 -7.35 14.69
N VAL A 84 -2.84 -7.86 15.16
CA VAL A 84 -2.95 -9.15 15.86
C VAL A 84 -3.27 -10.26 14.87
N PHE A 85 -2.47 -11.32 14.86
CA PHE A 85 -2.83 -12.54 14.14
C PHE A 85 -3.88 -13.37 14.91
N GLY A 86 -4.92 -13.84 14.23
CA GLY A 86 -5.97 -14.71 14.80
C GLY A 86 -7.20 -13.97 15.34
N ALA A 87 -7.09 -12.66 15.64
CA ALA A 87 -8.21 -11.85 16.15
C ALA A 87 -9.15 -11.33 15.05
N GLY A 88 -8.81 -11.55 13.77
CA GLY A 88 -9.61 -11.07 12.64
C GLY A 88 -9.20 -9.69 12.12
N ASP A 89 -8.05 -9.17 12.57
CA ASP A 89 -7.43 -7.97 12.02
C ASP A 89 -7.24 -8.07 10.51
N VAL A 90 -7.24 -6.90 9.86
CA VAL A 90 -7.20 -6.80 8.39
C VAL A 90 -5.98 -5.99 7.97
N ILE A 91 -5.33 -6.48 6.92
CA ILE A 91 -4.47 -5.67 6.07
C ILE A 91 -5.11 -5.53 4.69
N ALA A 92 -4.90 -4.38 4.05
CA ALA A 92 -5.48 -4.06 2.76
C ALA A 92 -4.46 -3.45 1.81
N ALA A 93 -4.58 -3.83 0.54
CA ALA A 93 -3.84 -3.27 -0.57
C ALA A 93 -4.61 -2.13 -1.24
N GLN A 94 -3.89 -1.25 -1.94
CA GLN A 94 -4.52 -0.26 -2.78
C GLN A 94 -5.36 -0.99 -3.86
N PRO A 95 -6.68 -0.76 -3.94
CA PRO A 95 -7.52 -1.46 -4.88
C PRO A 95 -7.17 -1.06 -6.31
N VAL A 96 -6.99 -2.06 -7.17
CA VAL A 96 -6.73 -1.92 -8.59
C VAL A 96 -8.03 -2.20 -9.36
N PRO A 97 -8.57 -1.22 -10.11
CA PRO A 97 -9.77 -1.42 -10.92
C PRO A 97 -9.60 -2.59 -11.90
N GLY A 98 -10.59 -3.49 -11.94
CA GLY A 98 -10.59 -4.66 -12.83
C GLY A 98 -9.83 -5.89 -12.29
N ALA A 99 -8.99 -5.75 -11.27
CA ALA A 99 -8.33 -6.89 -10.64
C ALA A 99 -9.36 -7.76 -9.92
N ASN A 100 -9.28 -9.08 -10.12
CA ASN A 100 -10.19 -10.07 -9.53
C ASN A 100 -9.50 -11.03 -8.56
N ARG A 101 -8.17 -10.91 -8.42
CA ARG A 101 -7.37 -11.61 -7.43
C ARG A 101 -6.24 -10.73 -6.93
N TYR A 102 -5.92 -10.91 -5.66
CA TYR A 102 -4.79 -10.31 -4.96
C TYR A 102 -3.99 -11.43 -4.34
N ARG A 103 -2.66 -11.29 -4.37
CA ARG A 103 -1.74 -12.21 -3.69
C ARG A 103 -0.80 -11.40 -2.80
N PHE A 104 -0.83 -11.73 -1.52
CA PHE A 104 0.01 -11.19 -0.47
C PHE A 104 1.15 -12.14 -0.22
N ARG A 105 2.38 -11.63 -0.16
CA ARG A 105 3.58 -12.37 0.23
C ARG A 105 4.16 -11.69 1.44
N PHE A 106 4.22 -12.43 2.54
CA PHE A 106 4.84 -12.04 3.79
C PHE A 106 6.23 -12.67 3.83
N GLU A 107 7.25 -11.88 4.03
CA GLU A 107 8.61 -12.34 4.30
C GLU A 107 9.00 -11.83 5.67
N GLN A 108 9.28 -12.75 6.59
CA GLN A 108 9.67 -12.37 7.95
C GLN A 108 11.04 -11.68 7.90
N ILE A 109 11.18 -10.58 8.62
CA ILE A 109 12.44 -9.86 8.72
C ILE A 109 13.32 -10.59 9.73
N GLY A 110 14.56 -10.92 9.34
CA GLY A 110 15.51 -11.64 10.19
C GLY A 110 15.36 -13.16 10.20
N ASP A 111 14.40 -13.72 9.47
CA ASP A 111 14.18 -15.17 9.33
C ASP A 111 13.92 -15.53 7.85
N ALA A 112 13.98 -16.82 7.50
CA ALA A 112 13.68 -17.35 6.17
C ALA A 112 12.19 -17.67 5.96
N PHE A 113 11.31 -17.32 6.91
CA PHE A 113 9.89 -17.59 6.79
C PHE A 113 9.25 -16.76 5.67
N VAL A 114 8.59 -17.45 4.74
CA VAL A 114 7.82 -16.83 3.66
C VAL A 114 6.42 -17.45 3.61
N ARG A 115 5.40 -16.60 3.60
CA ARG A 115 4.01 -17.01 3.44
C ARG A 115 3.33 -16.26 2.30
N VAL A 116 2.71 -17.01 1.39
CA VAL A 116 2.00 -16.45 0.23
C VAL A 116 0.53 -16.83 0.28
N ILE A 117 -0.37 -15.85 0.17
CA ILE A 117 -1.82 -16.02 0.27
C ILE A 117 -2.51 -15.28 -0.87
N ALA A 118 -3.36 -15.97 -1.61
CA ALA A 118 -4.20 -15.38 -2.64
C ALA A 118 -5.66 -15.28 -2.18
N LYS A 119 -6.31 -14.14 -2.47
CA LYS A 119 -7.71 -13.86 -2.18
C LYS A 119 -8.37 -13.13 -3.34
N PRO A 120 -9.71 -13.19 -3.49
CA PRO A 120 -10.43 -12.40 -4.49
C PRO A 120 -10.63 -10.93 -4.06
N SER A 121 -10.13 -10.52 -2.89
CA SER A 121 -10.29 -9.19 -2.32
C SER A 121 -8.94 -8.53 -2.08
N TYR A 122 -8.92 -7.20 -2.16
CA TYR A 122 -7.78 -6.37 -1.77
C TYR A 122 -7.59 -6.31 -0.25
N ALA A 123 -8.56 -6.79 0.53
CA ALA A 123 -8.48 -6.92 1.97
C ALA A 123 -8.23 -8.39 2.37
N LEU A 124 -7.31 -8.59 3.30
CA LEU A 124 -6.91 -9.89 3.85
C LEU A 124 -7.09 -9.88 5.37
N ILE A 125 -7.98 -10.75 5.85
CA ILE A 125 -8.15 -11.04 7.28
C ILE A 125 -6.99 -11.95 7.73
N LEU A 126 -6.36 -11.61 8.85
CA LEU A 126 -5.25 -12.30 9.47
C LEU A 126 -5.74 -13.42 10.42
N ASN A 127 -6.23 -14.54 9.88
CA ASN A 127 -6.82 -15.61 10.72
C ASN A 127 -6.72 -17.04 10.13
N TRP A 128 -5.70 -17.35 9.33
CA TRP A 128 -5.53 -18.70 8.76
C TRP A 128 -4.78 -19.65 9.69
N SER A 129 -5.01 -20.95 9.55
CA SER A 129 -4.41 -21.98 10.41
C SER A 129 -3.11 -22.59 9.86
N THR A 130 -2.88 -22.56 8.55
CA THR A 130 -1.71 -23.19 7.93
C THR A 130 -0.58 -22.18 7.76
N LEU A 131 0.59 -22.45 8.36
CA LEU A 131 1.74 -21.53 8.39
C LEU A 131 1.28 -20.13 8.85
N PRO A 132 0.79 -20.00 10.11
CA PRO A 132 0.38 -18.72 10.66
C PRO A 132 1.56 -17.76 10.73
N LEU A 133 1.28 -16.46 10.81
CA LEU A 133 2.34 -15.49 11.09
C LEU A 133 2.75 -15.62 12.56
N THR A 134 4.06 -15.54 12.81
CA THR A 134 4.66 -15.55 14.15
C THR A 134 4.30 -14.24 14.88
N PRO A 135 3.67 -14.30 16.05
CA PRO A 135 3.50 -13.13 16.92
C PRO A 135 4.85 -12.57 17.39
N GLY A 136 4.96 -11.25 17.51
CA GLY A 136 6.19 -10.53 17.87
C GLY A 136 7.17 -10.33 16.70
N ALA A 137 6.77 -10.67 15.46
CA ALA A 137 7.65 -10.58 14.30
C ALA A 137 7.20 -9.51 13.29
N ASP A 138 8.19 -8.93 12.60
CA ASP A 138 7.99 -8.01 11.51
C ASP A 138 8.06 -8.69 10.15
N TYR A 139 7.27 -8.21 9.20
CA TYR A 139 7.21 -8.78 7.86
C TYR A 139 7.30 -7.70 6.79
N ASN A 140 8.14 -7.93 5.78
CA ASN A 140 8.00 -7.26 4.50
C ASN A 140 6.82 -7.87 3.75
N VAL A 141 5.78 -7.06 3.52
CA VAL A 141 4.57 -7.48 2.82
C VAL A 141 4.56 -6.94 1.41
N PHE A 142 4.62 -7.85 0.44
CA PHE A 142 4.50 -7.56 -0.99
C PHE A 142 3.10 -7.92 -1.48
N VAL A 143 2.56 -7.11 -2.39
CA VAL A 143 1.27 -7.37 -3.01
C VAL A 143 1.38 -7.37 -4.52
N GLN A 144 0.69 -8.30 -5.16
CA GLN A 144 0.46 -8.31 -6.60
C GLN A 144 -1.00 -8.61 -6.92
N VAL A 145 -1.42 -8.23 -8.12
CA VAL A 145 -2.80 -8.40 -8.61
C VAL A 145 -2.85 -9.33 -9.81
N SER A 146 -4.05 -9.85 -10.06
CA SER A 146 -4.37 -10.64 -11.23
C SER A 146 -5.75 -10.27 -11.76
N PHE A 147 -5.90 -10.37 -13.07
CA PHE A 147 -7.11 -10.04 -13.84
C PHE A 147 -7.76 -11.28 -14.46
N ASP A 148 -7.18 -12.47 -14.26
CA ASP A 148 -7.60 -13.72 -14.91
C ASP A 148 -7.93 -14.84 -13.89
N GLY A 149 -8.41 -14.45 -12.71
CA GLY A 149 -8.79 -15.40 -11.67
C GLY A 149 -7.60 -16.00 -10.91
N GLY A 150 -6.40 -15.50 -11.15
CA GLY A 150 -5.16 -15.91 -10.49
C GLY A 150 -4.31 -16.88 -11.31
N ALA A 151 -4.53 -16.97 -12.62
CA ALA A 151 -3.69 -17.77 -13.50
C ALA A 151 -2.35 -17.05 -13.75
N ASN A 152 -2.39 -15.74 -14.01
CA ASN A 152 -1.21 -14.89 -14.14
C ASN A 152 -1.31 -13.70 -13.19
N TYR A 153 -0.17 -13.33 -12.60
CA TYR A 153 -0.07 -12.18 -11.72
C TYR A 153 0.90 -11.16 -12.28
N CYS A 154 0.60 -9.89 -12.03
CA CYS A 154 1.50 -8.79 -12.28
C CYS A 154 2.69 -8.84 -11.32
N PRO A 155 3.76 -8.08 -11.60
CA PRO A 155 4.87 -7.95 -10.66
C PRO A 155 4.40 -7.48 -9.28
N TYR A 156 5.15 -7.86 -8.25
CA TYR A 156 4.98 -7.31 -6.91
C TYR A 156 5.25 -5.80 -6.91
N GLY A 157 4.42 -5.04 -6.19
CA GLY A 157 4.75 -3.66 -5.83
C GLY A 157 5.82 -3.58 -4.74
N ALA A 158 6.18 -2.35 -4.38
CA ALA A 158 7.12 -2.10 -3.29
C ALA A 158 6.61 -2.72 -1.98
N PRO A 159 7.48 -3.36 -1.18
CA PRO A 159 7.08 -3.91 0.10
C PRO A 159 6.72 -2.81 1.08
N CYS A 160 5.89 -3.15 2.06
CA CYS A 160 5.77 -2.38 3.28
C CYS A 160 5.81 -3.28 4.50
N VAL A 161 6.38 -2.76 5.59
CA VAL A 161 6.49 -3.46 6.87
C VAL A 161 5.12 -3.55 7.55
N VAL A 162 4.82 -4.71 8.13
CA VAL A 162 3.72 -4.94 9.06
C VAL A 162 4.25 -5.71 10.26
N SER A 163 3.97 -5.23 11.46
CA SER A 163 4.35 -5.88 12.71
C SER A 163 3.19 -6.72 13.21
N ILE A 164 3.42 -8.00 13.48
CA ILE A 164 2.42 -8.87 14.10
C ILE A 164 2.64 -8.81 15.60
N ILE A 165 1.75 -8.15 16.33
CA ILE A 165 1.89 -8.04 17.78
C ILE A 165 1.59 -9.38 18.45
N ASN A 166 2.30 -9.64 19.55
CA ASN A 166 2.01 -10.74 20.44
C ASN A 166 1.15 -10.20 21.60
N PRO A 167 -0.20 -10.26 21.53
CA PRO A 167 -1.05 -9.67 22.57
C PRO A 167 -0.95 -10.38 23.93
N GLY A 168 -0.22 -11.49 24.03
CA GLY A 168 0.15 -12.14 25.30
C GLY A 168 1.65 -12.37 25.43
N GLY A 169 2.47 -11.67 24.64
CA GLY A 169 3.91 -11.63 24.80
C GLY A 169 4.32 -10.47 25.69
N PRO A 170 5.57 -10.47 26.15
CA PRO A 170 6.11 -9.33 26.89
C PRO A 170 6.12 -8.11 25.96
N SER A 171 5.41 -7.06 26.39
CA SER A 171 5.38 -5.72 25.80
C SER A 171 6.53 -4.89 26.36
N ASP A 172 6.94 -3.86 25.64
CA ASP A 172 7.77 -2.75 26.12
C ASP A 172 6.82 -1.53 26.12
N ASN A 173 6.15 -1.30 27.25
CA ASN A 173 5.05 -0.32 27.33
C ASN A 173 5.55 1.10 27.60
N ASP A 174 6.72 1.25 28.23
CA ASP A 174 7.33 2.55 28.53
C ASP A 174 8.40 2.99 27.52
N GLY A 175 8.88 2.09 26.67
CA GLY A 175 9.76 2.38 25.54
C GLY A 175 11.24 2.44 25.89
N ASP A 176 11.68 1.80 26.98
CA ASP A 176 13.08 1.82 27.41
C ASP A 176 13.97 0.76 26.75
N GLY A 177 13.36 -0.14 25.97
CA GLY A 177 14.02 -1.19 25.21
C GLY A 177 14.12 -2.54 25.91
N TYR A 178 13.53 -2.67 27.10
CA TYR A 178 13.28 -3.93 27.79
C TYR A 178 11.79 -4.27 27.72
N THR A 179 11.49 -5.56 27.74
CA THR A 179 10.11 -6.03 27.68
C THR A 179 9.71 -6.59 29.04
N SER A 180 8.41 -6.60 29.37
CA SER A 180 7.82 -7.09 30.63
C SER A 180 8.17 -8.52 31.08
N ASP A 181 8.91 -9.30 30.28
CA ASP A 181 9.48 -10.59 30.71
C ASP A 181 10.79 -10.44 31.47
N VAL A 182 11.48 -9.32 31.31
CA VAL A 182 12.73 -8.98 31.99
C VAL A 182 12.62 -7.69 32.79
N ASP A 183 11.72 -6.79 32.40
CA ASP A 183 11.43 -5.56 33.12
C ASP A 183 10.48 -5.80 34.30
N CYS A 184 10.89 -5.33 35.47
CA CYS A 184 10.15 -5.42 36.72
C CYS A 184 9.05 -4.36 36.85
N ASP A 185 9.09 -3.28 36.06
CA ASP A 185 8.07 -2.22 36.01
C ASP A 185 7.91 -1.62 34.59
N ASP A 186 7.31 -2.39 33.67
CA ASP A 186 7.05 -2.06 32.24
C ASP A 186 6.21 -0.78 32.00
N ASP A 187 5.78 -0.07 33.05
CA ASP A 187 5.08 1.21 32.96
C ASP A 187 6.00 2.42 33.30
N ASN A 188 7.31 2.21 33.48
CA ASN A 188 8.26 3.21 34.00
C ASN A 188 9.66 3.10 33.36
N ASP A 189 9.94 3.96 32.37
CA ASP A 189 11.19 4.02 31.58
C ASP A 189 12.49 4.30 32.37
N THR A 190 12.40 4.44 33.70
CA THR A 190 13.52 4.59 34.63
C THR A 190 13.77 3.34 35.47
N VAL A 191 13.06 2.24 35.21
CA VAL A 191 13.19 0.96 35.90
C VAL A 191 13.44 -0.11 34.84
N PHE A 192 14.66 -0.64 34.77
CA PHE A 192 14.99 -1.69 33.80
C PHE A 192 16.22 -2.50 34.19
N PRO A 193 16.38 -3.72 33.64
CA PRO A 193 17.53 -4.57 33.88
C PRO A 193 18.88 -3.85 33.72
N GLY A 194 19.62 -3.76 34.83
CA GLY A 194 20.97 -3.18 34.86
C GLY A 194 21.04 -1.65 34.88
N ASN A 195 19.93 -0.94 35.08
CA ASN A 195 19.94 0.49 35.37
C ASN A 195 20.72 0.80 36.67
N PRO A 196 21.30 2.00 36.88
CA PRO A 196 21.86 2.35 38.18
C PRO A 196 20.77 2.58 39.25
N GLU A 197 20.93 1.91 40.38
CA GLU A 197 20.11 2.14 41.59
C GLU A 197 20.16 3.59 42.07
N ILE A 198 18.98 4.21 42.22
CA ILE A 198 18.82 5.56 42.75
C ILE A 198 18.55 5.47 44.25
N CYS A 199 19.58 5.77 45.05
CA CYS A 199 19.47 5.71 46.49
C CYS A 199 18.37 6.63 47.05
N GLY A 200 17.31 6.02 47.59
CA GLY A 200 16.29 6.71 48.40
C GLY A 200 15.01 7.10 47.66
N ASP A 201 14.81 6.67 46.41
CA ASP A 201 13.53 6.79 45.71
C ASP A 201 12.54 5.66 46.07
N GLY A 202 13.04 4.53 46.56
CA GLY A 202 12.25 3.38 47.00
C GLY A 202 11.84 2.45 45.86
N LEU A 203 12.44 2.58 44.67
CA LEU A 203 12.24 1.69 43.54
C LEU A 203 13.38 0.66 43.48
N ASP A 204 13.12 -0.47 42.84
CA ASP A 204 14.15 -1.38 42.34
C ASP A 204 14.44 -0.93 40.91
N ASN A 205 15.38 -0.01 40.72
CA ASN A 205 15.58 0.61 39.41
C ASN A 205 16.24 -0.35 38.43
N ASN A 206 16.96 -1.37 38.92
CA ASN A 206 17.80 -2.24 38.13
C ASN A 206 17.24 -3.66 37.93
N CYS A 207 16.08 -3.94 38.54
CA CYS A 207 15.37 -5.22 38.52
C CYS A 207 16.22 -6.40 39.05
N ASP A 208 16.98 -6.19 40.13
CA ASP A 208 17.82 -7.22 40.76
C ASP A 208 17.36 -7.69 42.16
N GLY A 209 16.20 -7.20 42.63
CA GLY A 209 15.65 -7.40 43.98
C GLY A 209 15.10 -8.78 44.37
#